data_AF-A4RXI0-F1
#
_entry.id   AF-A4RXI0-F1
#
_cell.length_a   1.000
_cell.length_b   1.000
_cell.length_c   1.000
_cell.angle_alpha   90.00
_cell.angle_beta   90.00
_cell.angle_gamma   90.00
#
_symmetry.space_group_name_H-M   'P 1'
#
loop_
_entity.id
_entity.type
_entity.pdbx_description
1 polymer ?
#
loop_
_entity_poly.entity_id
_entity_poly.type
_entity_poly.pdbx_seq_one_letter_code
_entity_poly.pdbx_strand_id
1 'polypeptide(L)'
;MSHEDVKKEQAADARKIKDLANKDATFGMTKGAAMNRKHEVAMQRLRDMNDPTTELGKATLRAAKKKAKEQQEFLLRTKGIDVKQPELQPGVDPKTVLCEFFKHGCCAKTADKCKYSHQLDIATRQQKRSAFELPSEDSIEMWDQKKLEAVIARKHGQEANTNNETTIVCKHFLDAVEKKLYGWFWHCPGGADCKYKHKLPPGFVFKSELRERLLEEARARKTDQDILREKLIALKKSGKNTTPMTLDVYLEWKKERVDKIKATVEASREERIKNNLLTGREII
;
A
#
# COMPACT_ATOMS: atom_id res chain seq x y z
N MET A 1 36.33 23.90 -8.38
CA MET A 1 35.00 24.56 -8.39
C MET A 1 34.65 24.89 -6.96
N SER A 2 34.28 26.14 -6.66
CA SER A 2 33.95 26.53 -5.29
C SER A 2 32.60 25.92 -4.88
N HIS A 3 32.38 25.73 -3.58
CA HIS A 3 31.11 25.23 -3.06
C HIS A 3 29.90 26.13 -3.43
N GLU A 4 30.15 27.40 -3.73
CA GLU A 4 29.13 28.34 -4.22
C GLU A 4 28.79 28.11 -5.69
N ASP A 5 29.77 27.73 -6.52
CA ASP A 5 29.54 27.42 -7.94
C ASP A 5 28.68 26.15 -8.09
N VAL A 6 28.93 25.14 -7.26
CA VAL A 6 28.14 23.90 -7.22
C VAL A 6 26.69 24.17 -6.79
N LYS A 7 26.47 25.05 -5.81
CA LYS A 7 25.11 25.47 -5.42
C LYS A 7 24.38 26.23 -6.52
N LYS A 8 25.08 27.07 -7.28
CA LYS A 8 24.50 27.80 -8.42
C LYS A 8 24.13 26.86 -9.57
N GLU A 9 24.96 25.88 -9.88
CA GLU A 9 24.65 24.84 -10.87
C GLU A 9 23.46 23.97 -10.45
N GLN A 10 23.42 23.51 -9.20
CA GLN A 10 22.29 22.73 -8.67
C GLN A 10 20.97 23.53 -8.71
N ALA A 11 21.01 24.83 -8.41
CA ALA A 11 19.85 25.70 -8.52
C ALA A 11 19.41 25.93 -9.98
N ALA A 12 20.37 26.05 -10.91
CA ALA A 12 20.10 26.17 -12.34
C ALA A 12 19.49 24.88 -12.92
N ASP A 13 19.99 23.73 -12.51
CA ASP A 13 19.48 22.43 -12.95
C ASP A 13 18.11 22.13 -12.35
N ALA A 14 17.86 22.50 -11.09
CA ALA A 14 16.52 22.42 -10.50
C ALA A 14 15.50 23.29 -11.26
N ARG A 15 15.90 24.49 -11.73
CA ARG A 15 15.05 25.34 -12.58
C ARG A 15 14.79 24.70 -13.94
N LYS A 16 15.81 24.15 -14.60
CA LYS A 16 15.66 23.45 -15.89
C LYS A 16 14.75 22.23 -15.76
N ILE A 17 14.90 21.42 -14.71
CA ILE A 17 14.04 20.26 -14.45
C ILE A 17 12.59 20.70 -14.26
N LYS A 18 12.35 21.79 -13.52
CA LYS A 18 11.00 22.36 -13.33
C LYS A 18 10.41 22.88 -14.65
N ASP A 19 11.21 23.51 -15.50
CA ASP A 19 10.77 24.00 -16.82
C ASP A 19 10.47 22.85 -17.79
N LEU A 20 11.25 21.77 -17.77
CA LEU A 20 11.00 20.53 -18.52
C LEU A 20 9.71 19.85 -18.03
N ALA A 21 9.51 19.74 -16.72
CA ALA A 21 8.29 19.18 -16.14
C ALA A 21 7.04 20.00 -16.51
N ASN A 22 7.13 21.34 -16.55
CA ASN A 22 6.04 22.21 -17.01
C ASN A 22 5.78 22.08 -18.52
N LYS A 23 6.80 21.82 -19.34
CA LYS A 23 6.66 21.57 -20.79
C LYS A 23 6.02 20.20 -21.07
N ASP A 24 6.33 19.17 -20.27
CA ASP A 24 5.69 17.86 -20.37
C ASP A 24 4.24 17.87 -19.84
N ALA A 25 3.96 18.62 -18.77
CA ALA A 25 2.59 18.83 -18.29
C ALA A 25 1.69 19.58 -19.29
N THR A 26 2.29 20.32 -20.21
CA THR A 26 1.60 21.00 -21.32
C THR A 26 1.67 20.22 -22.64
N PHE A 27 2.36 19.07 -22.68
CA PHE A 27 2.43 18.19 -23.83
C PHE A 27 1.18 17.28 -23.87
N GLY A 28 0.32 17.50 -24.87
CA GLY A 28 -0.94 16.75 -25.03
C GLY A 28 -2.20 17.50 -24.58
N MET A 29 -2.08 18.68 -23.95
CA MET A 29 -3.21 19.59 -23.84
C MET A 29 -3.44 20.28 -25.18
N THR A 30 -4.64 20.17 -25.74
CA THR A 30 -4.99 20.69 -27.08
C THR A 30 -4.67 22.18 -27.19
N LYS A 31 -3.65 22.54 -27.98
CA LYS A 31 -3.34 23.93 -28.32
C LYS A 31 -4.45 24.48 -29.22
N GLY A 32 -5.37 25.24 -28.64
CA GLY A 32 -6.47 25.85 -29.39
C GLY A 32 -7.17 26.95 -28.61
N ALA A 33 -7.91 27.81 -29.33
CA ALA A 33 -8.64 28.95 -28.77
C ALA A 33 -9.57 28.57 -27.60
N ALA A 34 -10.11 27.33 -27.59
CA ALA A 34 -10.94 26.82 -26.51
C ALA A 34 -10.19 26.61 -25.18
N MET A 35 -8.91 26.22 -25.20
CA MET A 35 -8.09 26.11 -23.98
C MET A 35 -7.65 27.49 -23.50
N ASN A 36 -7.28 28.39 -24.41
CA ASN A 36 -6.93 29.77 -24.07
C ASN A 36 -8.11 30.49 -23.41
N ARG A 37 -9.33 30.32 -23.96
CA ARG A 37 -10.57 30.86 -23.36
C ARG A 37 -10.85 30.25 -21.99
N LYS A 38 -10.65 28.94 -21.81
CA LYS A 38 -10.81 28.30 -20.47
C LYS A 38 -9.78 28.81 -19.47
N HIS A 39 -8.53 29.00 -19.89
CA HIS A 39 -7.47 29.55 -19.05
C HIS A 39 -7.75 31.01 -18.66
N GLU A 40 -8.18 31.83 -19.62
CA GLU A 40 -8.55 33.22 -19.40
C GLU A 40 -9.75 33.35 -18.45
N VAL A 41 -10.80 32.55 -18.65
CA VAL A 41 -11.95 32.49 -17.74
C VAL A 41 -11.53 32.03 -16.33
N ALA A 42 -10.60 31.08 -16.22
CA ALA A 42 -10.08 30.65 -14.93
C ALA A 42 -9.26 31.76 -14.24
N MET A 43 -8.43 32.49 -14.98
CA MET A 43 -7.64 33.62 -14.47
C MET A 43 -8.53 34.78 -14.05
N GLN A 44 -9.59 35.06 -14.81
CA GLN A 44 -10.60 36.07 -14.45
C GLN A 44 -11.34 35.68 -13.17
N ARG A 45 -11.77 34.41 -13.05
CA ARG A 45 -12.38 33.90 -11.82
C ARG A 45 -11.46 34.02 -10.59
N LEU A 46 -10.16 33.79 -10.75
CA LEU A 46 -9.19 33.98 -9.66
C LEU A 46 -9.04 35.44 -9.26
N ARG A 47 -9.08 36.37 -10.23
CA ARG A 47 -9.09 37.82 -9.96
C ARG A 47 -10.37 38.22 -9.22
N ASP A 48 -11.53 37.76 -9.68
CA ASP A 48 -12.82 38.02 -9.05
C ASP A 48 -12.88 37.44 -7.61
N MET A 49 -12.31 36.26 -7.38
CA MET A 49 -12.20 35.67 -6.02
C MET A 49 -11.33 36.47 -5.06
N ASN A 50 -10.37 37.25 -5.57
CA ASN A 50 -9.43 38.05 -4.78
C ASN A 50 -9.86 39.53 -4.67
N ASP A 51 -10.79 39.98 -5.51
CA ASP A 51 -11.32 41.33 -5.48
C ASP A 51 -12.47 41.46 -4.47
N PRO A 52 -12.32 42.24 -3.38
CA PRO A 52 -13.34 42.40 -2.33
C PRO A 52 -14.63 43.09 -2.80
N THR A 53 -14.65 43.68 -3.99
CA THR A 53 -15.83 44.40 -4.51
C THR A 53 -16.82 43.50 -5.25
N THR A 54 -16.36 42.37 -5.79
CA THR A 54 -17.22 41.41 -6.51
C THR A 54 -18.00 40.53 -5.54
N GLU A 55 -19.16 40.01 -5.95
CA GLU A 55 -19.96 39.09 -5.12
C GLU A 55 -19.19 37.79 -4.80
N LEU A 56 -18.35 37.31 -5.73
CA LEU A 56 -17.52 36.13 -5.52
C LEU A 56 -16.42 36.40 -4.48
N GLY A 57 -15.75 37.55 -4.54
CA GLY A 57 -14.75 37.96 -3.54
C GLY A 57 -15.33 38.27 -2.17
N LYS A 58 -16.52 38.87 -2.08
CA LYS A 58 -17.25 39.02 -0.80
C LYS A 58 -17.59 37.66 -0.19
N ALA A 59 -18.01 36.69 -1.00
CA ALA A 59 -18.32 35.34 -0.54
C ALA A 59 -17.05 34.59 -0.05
N THR A 60 -15.92 34.71 -0.76
CA THR A 60 -14.64 34.10 -0.33
C THR A 60 -14.12 34.73 0.96
N LEU A 61 -14.20 36.05 1.11
CA LEU A 61 -13.81 36.76 2.34
C LEU A 61 -14.70 36.39 3.52
N ARG A 62 -16.02 36.27 3.33
CA ARG A 62 -16.94 35.79 4.38
C ARG A 62 -16.65 34.35 4.78
N ALA A 63 -16.39 33.46 3.82
CA ALA A 63 -16.03 32.08 4.09
C ALA A 63 -14.66 31.97 4.81
N ALA A 64 -13.67 32.77 4.41
CA ALA A 64 -12.37 32.85 5.06
C ALA A 64 -12.50 33.37 6.50
N LYS A 65 -13.29 34.42 6.72
CA LYS A 65 -13.55 34.97 8.06
C LYS A 65 -14.29 33.97 8.95
N LYS A 66 -15.25 33.21 8.41
CA LYS A 66 -15.94 32.14 9.14
C LYS A 66 -14.97 31.02 9.53
N LYS A 67 -14.15 30.54 8.60
CA LYS A 67 -13.11 29.53 8.87
C LYS A 67 -12.08 30.01 9.89
N ALA A 68 -11.64 31.25 9.78
CA ALA A 68 -10.71 31.85 10.74
C ALA A 68 -11.33 31.96 12.14
N LYS A 69 -12.61 32.32 12.25
CA LYS A 69 -13.35 32.35 13.52
C LYS A 69 -13.49 30.94 14.11
N GLU A 70 -13.85 29.95 13.30
CA GLU A 70 -13.95 28.55 13.74
C GLU A 70 -12.60 27.98 14.20
N GLN A 71 -11.50 28.32 13.50
CA GLN A 71 -10.15 27.96 13.91
C GLN A 71 -9.73 28.66 15.21
N GLN A 72 -10.04 29.95 15.35
CA GLN A 72 -9.76 30.69 16.58
C GLN A 72 -10.56 30.13 17.77
N GLU A 73 -11.83 29.82 17.57
CA GLU A 73 -12.69 29.18 18.58
C GLU A 73 -12.18 27.78 18.94
N PHE A 74 -11.70 27.00 17.96
CA PHE A 74 -11.04 25.73 18.21
C PHE A 74 -9.77 25.90 19.05
N LEU A 75 -8.89 26.84 18.70
CA LEU A 75 -7.65 27.12 19.42
C LEU A 75 -7.91 27.61 20.86
N LEU A 76 -8.94 28.44 21.05
CA LEU A 76 -9.40 28.87 22.37
C LEU A 76 -9.94 27.69 23.18
N ARG A 77 -10.75 26.82 22.55
CA ARG A 77 -11.29 25.61 23.19
C ARG A 77 -10.22 24.60 23.57
N THR A 78 -9.18 24.45 22.75
CA THR A 78 -8.05 23.56 23.04
C THR A 78 -6.96 24.21 23.89
N LYS A 79 -7.14 25.47 24.33
CA LYS A 79 -6.17 26.24 25.14
C LYS A 79 -4.76 26.23 24.52
N GLY A 80 -4.66 26.18 23.19
CA GLY A 80 -3.38 26.11 22.47
C GLY A 80 -2.67 24.74 22.50
N ILE A 81 -3.30 23.69 23.00
CA ILE A 81 -2.74 22.32 22.97
C ILE A 81 -3.12 21.66 21.64
N ASP A 82 -2.13 21.24 20.84
CA ASP A 82 -2.35 20.42 19.64
C ASP A 82 -2.67 18.98 20.06
N VAL A 83 -3.95 18.73 20.35
CA VAL A 83 -4.44 17.40 20.72
C VAL A 83 -4.73 16.61 19.45
N LYS A 84 -3.88 15.62 19.16
CA LYS A 84 -4.11 14.64 18.09
C LYS A 84 -4.50 13.31 18.70
N GLN A 85 -5.57 12.73 18.16
CA GLN A 85 -6.01 11.41 18.55
C GLN A 85 -5.25 10.35 17.75
N PRO A 86 -4.52 9.42 18.40
CA PRO A 86 -3.83 8.34 17.72
C PRO A 86 -4.78 7.51 16.86
N GLU A 87 -4.29 7.13 15.68
CA GLU A 87 -5.02 6.22 14.82
C GLU A 87 -5.08 4.83 15.46
N LEU A 88 -6.29 4.25 15.46
CA LEU A 88 -6.53 2.93 16.03
C LEU A 88 -6.09 1.85 15.05
N GLN A 89 -5.49 0.79 15.60
CA GLN A 89 -5.22 -0.43 14.84
C GLN A 89 -6.54 -1.06 14.37
N PRO A 90 -6.58 -1.63 13.15
CA PRO A 90 -7.78 -2.26 12.61
C PRO A 90 -8.21 -3.44 13.50
N GLY A 91 -9.42 -3.37 14.05
CA GLY A 91 -9.99 -4.40 14.93
C GLY A 91 -10.09 -4.01 16.42
N VAL A 92 -9.53 -2.86 16.83
CA VAL A 92 -9.69 -2.34 18.19
C VAL A 92 -10.92 -1.44 18.27
N ASP A 93 -11.86 -1.76 19.18
CA ASP A 93 -13.08 -0.98 19.38
C ASP A 93 -12.77 0.44 19.89
N PRO A 94 -13.18 1.52 19.19
CA PRO A 94 -12.80 2.88 19.56
C PRO A 94 -13.27 3.33 20.95
N LYS A 95 -14.38 2.78 21.45
CA LYS A 95 -14.89 3.05 22.80
C LYS A 95 -14.04 2.41 23.91
N THR A 96 -13.12 1.51 23.57
CA THR A 96 -12.16 0.97 24.53
C THR A 96 -10.96 1.91 24.73
N VAL A 97 -10.83 2.96 23.92
CA VAL A 97 -9.72 3.91 24.01
C VAL A 97 -10.23 5.25 24.55
N LEU A 98 -9.46 5.84 25.47
CA LEU A 98 -9.74 7.14 26.06
C LEU A 98 -9.65 8.23 24.98
N CYS A 99 -10.61 9.15 24.97
CA CYS A 99 -10.56 10.31 24.10
C CYS A 99 -9.52 11.33 24.62
N GLU A 100 -8.45 11.63 23.87
CA GLU A 100 -7.51 12.69 24.29
C GLU A 100 -8.21 14.05 24.41
N PHE A 101 -9.14 14.37 23.52
CA PHE A 101 -9.89 15.62 23.63
C PHE A 101 -10.69 15.71 24.93
N PHE A 102 -11.18 14.58 25.46
CA PHE A 102 -11.83 14.54 26.76
C PHE A 102 -10.82 14.65 27.91
N LYS A 103 -9.68 13.95 27.80
CA LYS A 103 -8.57 14.05 28.75
C LYS A 103 -8.09 15.50 28.94
N HIS A 104 -8.11 16.30 27.87
CA HIS A 104 -7.75 17.71 27.89
C HIS A 104 -8.95 18.66 28.10
N GLY A 105 -10.16 18.14 28.34
CA GLY A 105 -11.36 18.93 28.63
C GLY A 105 -11.91 19.75 27.45
N CYS A 106 -11.54 19.42 26.21
CA CYS A 106 -11.86 20.18 25.00
C CYS A 106 -12.73 19.41 23.98
N CYS A 107 -13.22 18.22 24.36
CA CYS A 107 -14.11 17.42 23.52
C CYS A 107 -15.47 18.10 23.33
N ALA A 108 -15.84 18.38 22.08
CA ALA A 108 -17.14 18.98 21.74
C ALA A 108 -18.30 17.97 21.73
N LYS A 109 -18.02 16.66 21.85
CA LYS A 109 -19.02 15.59 21.80
C LYS A 109 -19.42 15.20 23.22
N THR A 110 -20.68 14.83 23.42
CA THR A 110 -21.12 14.21 24.68
C THR A 110 -20.54 12.81 24.81
N ALA A 111 -20.43 12.28 26.04
CA ALA A 111 -19.81 10.97 26.31
C ALA A 111 -20.39 9.82 25.48
N ASP A 112 -21.72 9.81 25.28
CA ASP A 112 -22.39 8.74 24.51
C ASP A 112 -22.15 8.85 23.01
N LYS A 113 -22.05 10.09 22.50
CA LYS A 113 -21.90 10.41 21.07
C LYS A 113 -20.44 10.45 20.63
N CYS A 114 -19.49 10.43 21.56
CA CYS A 114 -18.08 10.34 21.22
C CYS A 114 -17.72 8.92 20.75
N LYS A 115 -16.92 8.85 19.68
CA LYS A 115 -16.39 7.59 19.14
C LYS A 115 -15.47 6.91 20.16
N TYR A 116 -14.77 7.72 20.96
CA TYR A 116 -13.84 7.31 22.00
C TYR A 116 -14.46 7.53 23.36
N SER A 117 -13.97 6.85 24.38
CA SER A 117 -14.60 6.92 25.69
C SER A 117 -14.15 8.14 26.50
N HIS A 118 -15.06 8.61 27.34
CA HIS A 118 -14.88 9.72 28.28
C HIS A 118 -14.73 9.23 29.73
N GLN A 119 -14.27 7.99 29.94
CA GLN A 119 -13.99 7.45 31.27
C GLN A 119 -12.49 7.41 31.50
N LEU A 120 -11.98 8.17 32.48
CA LEU A 120 -10.55 8.22 32.81
C LEU A 120 -10.00 6.85 33.27
N ASP A 121 -10.87 6.01 33.85
CA ASP A 121 -10.51 4.68 34.39
C ASP A 121 -10.42 3.57 33.33
N ILE A 122 -10.52 3.90 32.04
CA ILE A 122 -10.46 2.88 30.99
C ILE A 122 -9.08 2.23 30.87
N ALA A 123 -8.02 3.00 31.04
CA ALA A 123 -6.66 2.46 30.98
C ALA A 123 -6.42 1.41 32.08
N THR A 124 -6.90 1.67 33.30
CA THR A 124 -6.80 0.74 34.43
C THR A 124 -7.73 -0.47 34.30
N ARG A 125 -8.92 -0.30 33.70
CA ARG A 125 -9.81 -1.43 33.38
C ARG A 125 -9.23 -2.39 32.33
N GLN A 126 -8.51 -1.86 31.34
CA GLN A 126 -7.82 -2.69 30.35
C GLN A 126 -6.64 -3.45 30.98
N GLN A 127 -5.83 -2.78 31.80
CA GLN A 127 -4.68 -3.39 32.47
C GLN A 127 -5.07 -4.49 33.46
N LYS A 128 -6.19 -4.36 34.18
CA LYS A 128 -6.65 -5.39 35.11
C LYS A 128 -7.19 -6.65 34.42
N ARG A 129 -7.61 -6.56 33.16
CA ARG A 129 -7.91 -7.75 32.34
C ARG A 129 -6.64 -8.48 31.91
N SER A 130 -5.54 -7.76 31.65
CA SER A 130 -4.29 -8.34 31.15
C SER A 130 -3.28 -8.71 32.24
N ALA A 131 -3.45 -8.29 33.50
CA ALA A 131 -2.45 -8.50 34.54
C ALA A 131 -2.30 -9.97 35.01
N PHE A 132 -3.23 -10.86 34.65
CA PHE A 132 -3.13 -12.30 34.93
C PHE A 132 -2.67 -13.14 33.73
N GLU A 133 -2.44 -12.53 32.57
CA GLU A 133 -1.88 -13.20 31.40
C GLU A 133 -0.54 -12.53 31.08
N LEU A 134 0.56 -13.21 31.44
CA LEU A 134 1.89 -12.89 30.93
C LEU A 134 1.80 -12.61 29.41
N PRO A 135 2.54 -11.62 28.87
CA PRO A 135 2.60 -11.41 27.42
C PRO A 135 3.07 -12.73 26.81
N SER A 136 2.16 -13.52 26.26
CA SER A 136 2.52 -14.82 25.73
C SER A 136 3.46 -14.56 24.58
N GLU A 137 4.63 -15.20 24.58
CA GLU A 137 5.55 -15.27 23.43
C GLU A 137 4.87 -15.88 22.17
N ASP A 138 3.60 -16.26 22.29
CA ASP A 138 2.72 -16.86 21.31
C ASP A 138 1.99 -15.83 20.41
N SER A 139 2.70 -14.79 19.96
CA SER A 139 2.19 -13.93 18.88
C SER A 139 2.22 -14.68 17.55
N ILE A 140 1.17 -14.54 16.72
CA ILE A 140 1.08 -15.17 15.38
C ILE A 140 2.25 -14.79 14.47
N GLU A 141 2.94 -13.68 14.73
CA GLU A 141 4.15 -13.29 14.01
C GLU A 141 5.29 -14.30 14.15
N MET A 142 5.31 -15.05 15.26
CA MET A 142 6.31 -16.08 15.58
C MET A 142 5.82 -17.50 15.26
N TRP A 143 4.64 -17.65 14.68
CA TRP A 143 4.08 -18.95 14.37
C TRP A 143 4.49 -19.42 12.97
N ASP A 144 5.12 -20.58 12.92
CA ASP A 144 5.34 -21.29 11.67
C ASP A 144 4.02 -21.79 11.08
N GLN A 145 4.01 -21.98 9.76
CA GLN A 145 2.88 -22.52 8.99
C GLN A 145 2.22 -23.75 9.63
N LYS A 146 3.03 -24.70 10.11
CA LYS A 146 2.55 -25.93 10.78
C LYS A 146 1.85 -25.65 12.11
N LYS A 147 2.34 -24.68 12.88
CA LYS A 147 1.76 -24.29 14.16
C LYS A 147 0.43 -23.57 13.94
N LEU A 148 0.36 -22.70 12.93
CA LEU A 148 -0.88 -22.06 12.53
C LEU A 148 -1.93 -23.10 12.10
N GLU A 149 -1.56 -24.06 11.26
CA GLU A 149 -2.44 -25.18 10.85
C GLU A 149 -2.94 -25.98 12.06
N ALA A 150 -2.07 -26.29 13.02
CA ALA A 150 -2.44 -26.99 14.25
C ALA A 150 -3.42 -26.18 15.13
N VAL A 151 -3.21 -24.86 15.26
CA VAL A 151 -4.11 -23.98 16.03
C VAL A 151 -5.47 -23.84 15.34
N ILE A 152 -5.49 -23.70 14.01
CA ILE A 152 -6.73 -23.67 13.22
C ILE A 152 -7.48 -24.98 13.39
N ALA A 153 -6.79 -26.13 13.28
CA ALA A 153 -7.37 -27.44 13.50
C ALA A 153 -7.90 -27.60 14.92
N ARG A 154 -7.23 -27.03 15.93
CA ARG A 154 -7.72 -27.07 17.32
C ARG A 154 -8.96 -26.21 17.54
N LYS A 155 -9.00 -25.01 16.96
CA LYS A 155 -10.12 -24.06 17.12
C LYS A 155 -11.35 -24.44 16.31
N HIS A 156 -11.16 -24.78 15.05
CA HIS A 156 -12.26 -25.02 14.09
C HIS A 156 -12.41 -26.49 13.71
N GLY A 157 -11.55 -27.40 14.21
CA GLY A 157 -11.68 -28.84 13.94
C GLY A 157 -12.85 -29.51 14.67
N GLN A 158 -13.40 -28.87 15.72
CA GLN A 158 -14.64 -29.32 16.37
C GLN A 158 -15.89 -28.60 15.87
N GLU A 159 -15.74 -27.42 15.26
CA GLU A 159 -16.81 -26.67 14.60
C GLU A 159 -17.04 -27.21 13.18
N ALA A 160 -17.36 -28.50 13.08
CA ALA A 160 -17.89 -29.06 11.85
C ALA A 160 -19.25 -28.41 11.60
N ASN A 161 -19.26 -27.36 10.77
CA ASN A 161 -20.47 -26.64 10.41
C ASN A 161 -21.40 -27.64 9.69
N THR A 162 -22.42 -28.10 10.41
CA THR A 162 -23.32 -29.19 10.01
C THR A 162 -24.21 -28.80 8.81
N ASN A 163 -24.22 -27.53 8.44
CA ASN A 163 -25.08 -26.99 7.39
C ASN A 163 -24.26 -26.53 6.18
N ASN A 164 -24.09 -27.46 5.22
CA ASN A 164 -23.68 -27.21 3.83
C ASN A 164 -22.27 -26.62 3.65
N GLU A 165 -21.27 -27.45 3.95
CA GLU A 165 -19.86 -27.18 3.73
C GLU A 165 -19.54 -26.88 2.25
N THR A 166 -19.48 -25.60 1.87
CA THR A 166 -18.85 -25.23 0.60
C THR A 166 -17.35 -25.58 0.66
N THR A 167 -16.77 -26.12 -0.43
CA THR A 167 -15.32 -26.39 -0.54
C THR A 167 -14.46 -25.11 -0.47
N ILE A 168 -15.11 -23.94 -0.51
CA ILE A 168 -14.50 -22.62 -0.58
C ILE A 168 -14.10 -22.15 0.83
N VAL A 169 -12.89 -21.61 0.94
CA VAL A 169 -12.36 -21.04 2.19
C VAL A 169 -12.89 -19.61 2.39
N CYS A 170 -13.20 -19.25 3.64
CA CYS A 170 -13.71 -17.93 3.98
C CYS A 170 -12.69 -16.83 3.66
N LYS A 171 -13.12 -15.81 2.92
CA LYS A 171 -12.29 -14.66 2.57
C LYS A 171 -11.79 -13.89 3.79
N HIS A 172 -12.65 -13.67 4.79
CA HIS A 172 -12.28 -12.94 6.00
C HIS A 172 -11.24 -13.68 6.84
N PHE A 173 -11.29 -15.01 6.82
CA PHE A 173 -10.28 -15.85 7.45
C PHE A 173 -8.93 -15.74 6.75
N LEU A 174 -8.89 -15.86 5.41
CA LEU A 174 -7.66 -15.67 4.63
C LEU A 174 -7.07 -14.27 4.86
N ASP A 175 -7.91 -13.24 4.84
CA ASP A 175 -7.47 -11.85 5.09
C ASP A 175 -6.90 -11.67 6.51
N ALA A 176 -7.48 -12.32 7.53
CA ALA A 176 -7.01 -12.25 8.90
C ALA A 176 -5.68 -12.98 9.09
N VAL A 177 -5.53 -14.16 8.46
CA VAL A 177 -4.29 -14.93 8.46
C VAL A 177 -3.19 -14.17 7.73
N GLU A 178 -3.47 -13.62 6.54
CA GLU A 178 -2.50 -12.82 5.77
C GLU A 178 -2.06 -11.55 6.50
N LYS A 179 -2.97 -10.90 7.23
CA LYS A 179 -2.65 -9.70 8.02
C LYS A 179 -2.04 -10.02 9.38
N LYS A 180 -1.82 -11.31 9.71
CA LYS A 180 -1.35 -11.75 11.03
C LYS A 180 -2.24 -11.22 12.17
N LEU A 181 -3.53 -11.06 11.90
CA LEU A 181 -4.56 -10.67 12.88
C LEU A 181 -5.34 -11.90 13.39
N TYR A 182 -5.13 -13.06 12.79
CA TYR A 182 -5.69 -14.31 13.26
C TYR A 182 -5.02 -14.72 14.59
N GLY A 183 -5.81 -15.07 15.59
CA GLY A 183 -5.29 -15.34 16.93
C GLY A 183 -6.36 -15.83 17.90
N TRP A 184 -6.04 -15.82 19.19
CA TRP A 184 -6.96 -16.30 20.23
C TRP A 184 -8.30 -15.54 20.24
N PHE A 185 -8.28 -14.23 20.00
CA PHE A 185 -9.48 -13.38 20.05
C PHE A 185 -10.14 -13.10 18.69
N TRP A 186 -9.60 -13.67 17.60
CA TRP A 186 -10.17 -13.43 16.27
C TRP A 186 -11.47 -14.22 16.08
N HIS A 187 -12.51 -13.54 15.60
CA HIS A 187 -13.82 -14.11 15.27
C HIS A 187 -14.17 -13.75 13.83
N CYS A 188 -14.77 -14.70 13.10
CA CYS A 188 -15.23 -14.42 11.75
C CYS A 188 -16.44 -13.46 11.80
N PRO A 189 -16.50 -12.42 10.94
CA PRO A 189 -17.69 -11.57 10.82
C PRO A 189 -18.98 -12.33 10.47
N GLY A 190 -18.85 -13.52 9.87
CA GLY A 190 -19.96 -14.44 9.60
C GLY A 190 -20.38 -15.32 10.78
N GLY A 191 -19.75 -15.16 11.96
CA GLY A 191 -20.04 -15.93 13.16
C GLY A 191 -19.60 -17.40 13.08
N ALA A 192 -20.10 -18.21 14.02
CA ALA A 192 -19.90 -19.65 14.06
C ALA A 192 -20.60 -20.37 12.87
N ASP A 193 -21.68 -19.79 12.35
CA ASP A 193 -22.44 -20.31 11.20
C ASP A 193 -21.89 -19.82 9.85
N CYS A 194 -20.62 -19.42 9.79
CA CYS A 194 -20.01 -18.95 8.55
C CYS A 194 -20.14 -20.02 7.45
N LYS A 195 -20.77 -19.67 6.32
CA LYS A 195 -21.01 -20.55 5.16
C LYS A 195 -19.72 -21.13 4.53
N TYR A 196 -18.57 -20.51 4.80
CA TYR A 196 -17.29 -20.83 4.19
C TYR A 196 -16.31 -21.41 5.21
N LYS A 197 -15.44 -22.33 4.79
CA LYS A 197 -14.54 -23.04 5.71
C LYS A 197 -13.46 -22.12 6.29
N HIS A 198 -13.24 -22.20 7.60
CA HIS A 198 -12.12 -21.56 8.29
C HIS A 198 -10.91 -22.50 8.38
N LYS A 199 -10.44 -22.98 7.21
CA LYS A 199 -9.27 -23.86 7.11
C LYS A 199 -8.32 -23.35 6.03
N LEU A 200 -7.02 -23.54 6.23
CA LEU A 200 -6.05 -23.19 5.22
C LEU A 200 -6.10 -24.20 4.06
N PRO A 201 -6.11 -23.76 2.78
CA PRO A 201 -5.96 -24.67 1.66
C PRO A 201 -4.64 -25.45 1.70
N PRO A 202 -4.60 -26.71 1.23
CA PRO A 202 -3.35 -27.44 1.12
C PRO A 202 -2.38 -26.71 0.17
N GLY A 203 -1.15 -26.47 0.62
CA GLY A 203 -0.13 -25.74 -0.14
C GLY A 203 -0.29 -24.22 -0.18
N PHE A 204 -1.12 -23.63 0.70
CA PHE A 204 -1.25 -22.18 0.81
C PHE A 204 0.06 -21.55 1.33
N VAL A 205 0.64 -20.66 0.53
CA VAL A 205 1.81 -19.85 0.88
C VAL A 205 1.34 -18.42 1.11
N PHE A 206 1.84 -17.76 2.16
CA PHE A 206 1.50 -16.38 2.44
C PHE A 206 1.84 -15.48 1.25
N LYS A 207 0.94 -14.55 0.90
CA LYS A 207 1.20 -13.58 -0.18
C LYS A 207 2.47 -12.76 0.07
N SER A 208 2.81 -12.48 1.33
CA SER A 208 4.04 -11.78 1.70
C SER A 208 5.29 -12.59 1.35
N GLU A 209 5.29 -13.89 1.70
CA GLU A 209 6.40 -14.80 1.43
C GLU A 209 6.54 -15.08 -0.07
N LEU A 210 5.42 -15.29 -0.77
CA LEU A 210 5.43 -15.42 -2.23
C LEU A 210 5.97 -14.16 -2.90
N ARG A 211 5.56 -12.97 -2.42
CA ARG A 211 6.05 -11.70 -2.94
C ARG A 211 7.55 -11.53 -2.70
N GLU A 212 8.03 -11.91 -1.53
CA GLU A 212 9.45 -11.86 -1.18
C GLU A 212 10.27 -12.80 -2.07
N ARG A 213 9.82 -14.03 -2.25
CA ARG A 213 10.45 -14.99 -3.17
C ARG A 213 10.50 -14.45 -4.60
N LEU A 214 9.40 -13.89 -5.11
CA LEU A 214 9.38 -13.29 -6.44
C LEU A 214 10.30 -12.07 -6.57
N LEU A 215 10.44 -11.27 -5.51
CA LEU A 215 11.37 -10.15 -5.46
C LEU A 215 12.84 -10.61 -5.42
N GLU A 216 13.13 -11.71 -4.74
CA GLU A 216 14.46 -12.32 -4.72
C GLU A 216 14.81 -12.93 -6.08
N GLU A 217 13.89 -13.67 -6.70
CA GLU A 217 14.04 -14.16 -8.08
C GLU A 217 14.24 -13.00 -9.07
N ALA A 218 13.51 -11.90 -8.91
CA ALA A 218 13.70 -10.69 -9.71
C ALA A 218 15.06 -10.01 -9.47
N ARG A 219 15.57 -10.00 -8.23
CA ARG A 219 16.89 -9.47 -7.89
C ARG A 219 18.03 -10.36 -8.40
N ALA A 220 17.84 -11.68 -8.38
CA ALA A 220 18.80 -12.65 -8.90
C ALA A 220 18.83 -12.70 -10.43
N ARG A 221 17.79 -12.20 -11.11
CA ARG A 221 17.73 -12.14 -12.57
C ARG A 221 18.81 -11.21 -13.12
N LYS A 222 19.85 -11.79 -13.71
CA LYS A 222 20.93 -11.06 -14.39
C LYS A 222 20.37 -10.16 -15.50
N THR A 223 20.86 -8.93 -15.57
CA THR A 223 20.50 -8.02 -16.65
C THR A 223 21.15 -8.45 -17.97
N ASP A 224 20.61 -7.98 -19.09
CA ASP A 224 21.22 -8.26 -20.40
C ASP A 224 22.67 -7.73 -20.49
N GLN A 225 22.99 -6.62 -19.81
CA GLN A 225 24.35 -6.10 -19.72
C GLN A 225 25.28 -7.03 -18.95
N ASP A 226 24.83 -7.61 -17.84
CA ASP A 226 25.66 -8.50 -17.03
C ASP A 226 25.98 -9.79 -17.77
N ILE A 227 25.00 -10.34 -18.49
CA ILE A 227 25.18 -11.52 -19.33
C ILE A 227 26.17 -11.24 -20.47
N LEU A 228 26.09 -10.06 -21.09
CA LEU A 228 27.05 -9.66 -22.12
C LEU A 228 28.46 -9.47 -21.56
N ARG A 229 28.60 -8.84 -20.38
CA ARG A 229 29.90 -8.72 -19.70
C ARG A 229 30.52 -10.09 -19.42
N GLU A 230 29.73 -11.03 -18.89
CA GLU A 230 30.18 -12.40 -18.63
C GLU A 230 30.68 -13.09 -19.92
N LYS A 231 29.92 -12.96 -21.02
CA LYS A 231 30.33 -13.51 -22.33
C LYS A 231 31.59 -12.86 -22.87
N LEU A 232 31.74 -11.54 -22.75
CA LEU A 232 32.95 -10.83 -23.18
C LEU A 232 34.17 -11.24 -22.35
N ILE A 233 34.02 -11.42 -21.04
CA ILE A 233 35.09 -11.92 -20.16
C ILE A 233 35.47 -13.35 -20.56
N ALA A 234 34.49 -14.22 -20.81
CA ALA A 234 34.74 -15.60 -21.26
C ALA A 234 35.46 -15.64 -22.62
N LEU A 235 35.06 -14.79 -23.57
CA LEU A 235 35.72 -14.64 -24.86
C LEU A 235 37.15 -14.14 -24.72
N LYS A 236 37.39 -13.13 -23.88
CA LYS A 236 38.74 -12.62 -23.58
C LYS A 236 39.65 -13.70 -22.97
N LYS A 237 39.10 -14.55 -22.10
CA LYS A 237 39.82 -15.71 -21.53
C LYS A 237 40.13 -16.78 -22.58
N SER A 238 39.30 -16.93 -23.61
CA SER A 238 39.48 -17.94 -24.66
C SER A 238 40.60 -17.63 -25.66
N GLY A 239 41.16 -16.40 -25.63
CA GLY A 239 42.35 -16.04 -26.43
C GLY A 239 42.14 -15.96 -27.95
N LYS A 240 40.91 -16.07 -28.44
CA LYS A 240 40.59 -15.98 -29.88
C LYS A 240 40.43 -14.51 -30.31
N ASN A 241 40.92 -14.17 -31.51
CA ASN A 241 40.62 -12.88 -32.14
C ASN A 241 39.10 -12.76 -32.33
N THR A 242 38.52 -11.71 -31.74
CA THR A 242 37.07 -11.54 -31.64
C THR A 242 36.59 -10.34 -32.43
N THR A 243 35.40 -10.47 -33.01
CA THR A 243 34.69 -9.40 -33.70
C THR A 243 34.27 -8.32 -32.68
N PRO A 244 34.51 -7.03 -32.95
CA PRO A 244 34.03 -5.94 -32.10
C PRO A 244 32.52 -5.99 -31.95
N MET A 245 32.03 -5.68 -30.74
CA MET A 245 30.60 -5.62 -30.46
C MET A 245 29.99 -4.40 -31.16
N THR A 246 29.41 -4.60 -32.34
CA THR A 246 28.66 -3.56 -33.08
C THR A 246 27.18 -3.60 -32.71
N LEU A 247 26.45 -2.53 -33.04
CA LEU A 247 25.02 -2.41 -32.74
C LEU A 247 24.18 -3.50 -33.42
N ASP A 248 24.52 -3.86 -34.66
CA ASP A 248 23.81 -4.88 -35.43
C ASP A 248 23.94 -6.27 -34.78
N VAL A 249 25.16 -6.64 -34.38
CA VAL A 249 25.44 -7.90 -33.66
C VAL A 249 24.69 -7.95 -32.33
N TYR A 250 24.56 -6.83 -31.63
CA TYR A 250 23.76 -6.75 -30.40
C TYR A 250 22.27 -6.94 -30.65
N LEU A 251 21.72 -6.35 -31.72
CA LEU A 251 20.30 -6.50 -32.06
C LEU A 251 19.95 -7.93 -32.47
N GLU A 252 20.81 -8.58 -33.24
CA GLU A 252 20.65 -10.00 -33.60
C GLU A 252 20.70 -10.89 -32.35
N TRP A 253 21.69 -10.71 -31.48
CA TRP A 253 21.77 -11.43 -30.21
C TRP A 253 20.52 -11.22 -29.34
N LYS A 254 20.00 -10.00 -29.29
CA LYS A 254 18.80 -9.68 -28.51
C LYS A 254 17.56 -10.35 -29.08
N LYS A 255 17.40 -10.38 -30.41
CA LYS A 255 16.31 -11.11 -31.08
C LYS A 255 16.37 -12.60 -30.77
N GLU A 256 17.51 -13.24 -31.00
CA GLU A 256 17.70 -14.68 -30.70
C GLU A 256 17.40 -15.01 -29.24
N ARG A 257 17.79 -14.14 -28.31
CA ARG A 257 17.54 -14.32 -26.88
C ARG A 257 16.05 -14.23 -26.56
N VAL A 258 15.36 -13.23 -27.11
CA VAL A 258 13.91 -13.10 -26.94
C VAL A 258 13.19 -14.32 -27.51
N ASP A 259 13.60 -14.81 -28.68
CA ASP A 259 13.00 -15.98 -29.30
C ASP A 259 13.29 -17.26 -28.52
N LYS A 260 14.50 -17.42 -27.98
CA LYS A 260 14.83 -18.52 -27.05
C LYS A 260 13.99 -18.47 -25.78
N ILE A 261 13.76 -17.28 -25.20
CA ILE A 261 12.91 -17.13 -24.02
C ILE A 261 11.45 -17.44 -24.35
N LYS A 262 10.95 -17.01 -25.50
CA LYS A 262 9.58 -17.35 -25.95
C LYS A 262 9.44 -18.86 -26.11
N ALA A 263 10.39 -19.51 -26.79
CA ALA A 263 10.38 -20.95 -27.00
C ALA A 263 10.42 -21.73 -25.67
N THR A 264 11.21 -21.29 -24.68
CA THR A 264 11.23 -21.95 -23.36
C THR A 264 9.92 -21.76 -22.58
N VAL A 265 9.31 -20.58 -22.67
CA VAL A 265 8.00 -20.31 -22.06
C VAL A 265 6.89 -21.13 -22.74
N GLU A 266 6.91 -21.24 -24.06
CA GLU A 266 5.97 -22.06 -24.83
C GLU A 266 6.14 -23.55 -24.52
N ALA A 267 7.37 -24.06 -24.51
CA ALA A 267 7.64 -25.45 -24.11
C ALA A 267 7.15 -25.74 -22.69
N SER A 268 7.40 -24.85 -21.73
CA SER A 268 6.89 -24.99 -20.35
C SER A 268 5.36 -24.89 -20.29
N ARG A 269 4.72 -24.12 -21.17
CA ARG A 269 3.27 -24.08 -21.29
C ARG A 269 2.72 -25.38 -21.83
N GLU A 270 3.32 -25.94 -22.89
CA GLU A 270 2.93 -27.22 -23.46
C GLU A 270 3.08 -28.38 -22.47
N GLU A 271 4.17 -28.42 -21.69
CA GLU A 271 4.35 -29.41 -20.62
C GLU A 271 3.27 -29.30 -19.54
N ARG A 272 2.90 -28.08 -19.13
CA ARG A 272 1.82 -27.87 -18.16
C ARG A 272 0.46 -28.34 -18.70
N ILE A 273 0.20 -28.11 -19.99
CA ILE A 273 -1.01 -28.60 -20.66
C ILE A 273 -1.01 -30.13 -20.71
N LYS A 274 0.09 -30.78 -21.09
CA LYS A 274 0.22 -32.24 -21.10
C LYS A 274 0.00 -32.85 -19.71
N ASN A 275 0.43 -32.17 -18.66
CA ASN A 275 0.28 -32.61 -17.27
C ASN A 275 -1.06 -32.21 -16.63
N ASN A 276 -2.03 -31.67 -17.40
CA ASN A 276 -3.32 -31.19 -16.88
C ASN A 276 -3.22 -30.15 -15.74
N LEU A 277 -2.09 -29.43 -15.65
CA LEU A 277 -1.88 -28.35 -14.68
C LEU A 277 -2.30 -27.01 -15.30
N LEU A 278 -3.58 -26.90 -15.70
CA LEU A 278 -4.13 -25.68 -16.27
C LEU A 278 -4.30 -24.61 -15.18
N THR A 279 -3.89 -23.38 -15.50
CA THR A 279 -4.17 -22.23 -14.63
C THR A 279 -5.62 -21.78 -14.82
N GLY A 280 -6.29 -21.26 -13.79
CA GLY A 280 -7.71 -20.86 -13.84
C GLY A 280 -8.08 -19.79 -14.90
N ARG A 281 -7.10 -19.24 -15.62
CA ARG A 281 -7.29 -18.34 -16.77
C ARG A 281 -7.39 -19.08 -18.11
N GLU A 282 -6.98 -20.35 -18.15
CA GLU A 282 -6.99 -21.24 -19.32
C GLU A 282 -8.11 -22.30 -19.25
N ILE A 283 -8.87 -22.33 -18.13
CA ILE A 283 -10.02 -23.21 -17.88
C ILE A 283 -11.34 -22.54 -18.31
N ILE A 284 -11.31 -21.27 -18.72
CA ILE A 284 -12.47 -20.51 -19.21
C ILE A 284 -12.52 -20.57 -20.73
#